data_AF-A0A3Q1ENR9-F1
#
_entry.id   AF-A0A3Q1ENR9-F1
#
_cell.length_a   1.000
_cell.length_b   1.000
_cell.length_c   1.000
_cell.angle_alpha   90.00
_cell.angle_beta   90.00
_cell.angle_gamma   90.00
#
_symmetry.space_group_name_H-M   'P 1'
#
loop_
_entity.id
_entity.type
_entity.pdbx_description
1 polymer ?
#
loop_
_entity_poly.entity_id
_entity_poly.type
_entity_poly.pdbx_seq_one_letter_code
_entity_poly.pdbx_strand_id
1 'polypeptide(L)'
;MKFLHLLSTEASQSITLHCLSDPPYGTTDGFSSTGPSHRENTRLRFRGWNKQIFEKDTLLEPHVLQDECKIQDGSWHQSRFLFHTQDSRQLPIVDIQDLPTGPLNSQQHIEISPVCFL
;
A
#
# COMPACT_ATOMS: atom_id res chain seq x y z
N MET A 1 18.85 10.81 0.45
CA MET A 1 20.10 10.32 -0.18
C MET A 1 20.60 11.36 -1.19
N LYS A 2 21.25 12.45 -0.72
CA LYS A 2 21.40 13.68 -1.54
C LYS A 2 22.17 13.48 -2.84
N PHE A 3 23.31 12.78 -2.81
CA PHE A 3 24.11 12.55 -4.02
C PHE A 3 23.40 11.64 -5.03
N LEU A 4 22.71 10.59 -4.59
CA LEU A 4 21.92 9.73 -5.49
C LEU A 4 20.81 10.53 -6.19
N HIS A 5 20.09 11.39 -5.48
CA HIS A 5 19.09 12.25 -6.13
C HIS A 5 19.71 13.27 -7.12
N LEU A 6 20.96 13.69 -6.92
CA LEU A 6 21.64 14.62 -7.82
C LEU A 6 22.23 13.94 -9.06
N LEU A 7 22.59 12.67 -8.94
CA LEU A 7 23.33 11.92 -9.97
C LEU A 7 22.44 10.97 -10.78
N SER A 8 21.19 10.80 -10.39
CA SER A 8 20.25 9.89 -11.04
C SER A 8 19.05 10.64 -11.61
N THR A 9 18.65 10.21 -12.80
CA THR A 9 17.51 10.75 -13.56
C THR A 9 16.24 9.96 -13.30
N GLU A 10 16.35 8.76 -12.75
CA GLU A 10 15.22 7.90 -12.45
C GLU A 10 15.37 7.28 -11.07
N ALA A 11 14.24 6.97 -10.43
CA ALA A 11 14.21 6.10 -9.27
C ALA A 11 13.03 5.14 -9.36
N SER A 12 13.22 3.93 -8.84
CA SER A 12 12.16 2.95 -8.67
C SER A 12 12.21 2.27 -7.31
N GLN A 13 11.04 1.91 -6.78
CA GLN A 13 10.89 1.18 -5.54
C GLN A 13 9.58 0.39 -5.59
N SER A 14 9.53 -0.76 -4.92
CA SER A 14 8.29 -1.49 -4.69
C SER A 14 7.97 -1.66 -3.20
N ILE A 15 6.68 -1.69 -2.87
CA ILE A 15 6.20 -2.01 -1.52
C ILE A 15 5.13 -3.08 -1.66
N THR A 16 5.24 -4.12 -0.83
CA THR A 16 4.25 -5.20 -0.76
C THR A 16 3.56 -5.15 0.59
N LEU A 17 2.23 -5.06 0.56
CA LEU A 17 1.38 -5.20 1.72
C LEU A 17 0.85 -6.63 1.76
N HIS A 18 1.20 -7.37 2.79
CA HIS A 18 0.67 -8.69 3.09
C HIS A 18 -0.50 -8.54 4.07
N CYS A 19 -1.64 -9.12 3.71
CA CYS A 19 -2.89 -9.00 4.46
C CYS A 19 -3.44 -10.39 4.81
N LEU A 20 -3.83 -10.56 6.07
CA LEU A 20 -4.64 -11.68 6.52
C LEU A 20 -5.96 -11.12 7.06
N SER A 21 -7.06 -11.54 6.44
CA SER A 21 -8.41 -11.16 6.85
C SER A 21 -9.19 -12.38 7.34
N ASP A 22 -9.96 -12.20 8.40
CA ASP A 22 -10.91 -13.23 8.83
C ASP A 22 -11.95 -13.51 7.73
N PRO A 23 -12.36 -14.77 7.53
CA PRO A 23 -13.48 -15.09 6.67
C PRO A 23 -14.74 -14.39 7.21
N PRO A 24 -15.66 -13.94 6.34
CA PRO A 24 -16.89 -13.31 6.78
C PRO A 24 -17.64 -14.26 7.72
N TYR A 25 -17.84 -13.83 8.97
CA TYR A 25 -18.49 -14.60 10.01
C TYR A 25 -19.88 -15.05 9.53
N GLY A 26 -20.08 -16.37 9.42
CA GLY A 26 -21.40 -16.95 9.18
C GLY A 26 -22.29 -16.75 10.40
N THR A 27 -23.33 -15.92 10.26
CA THR A 27 -24.58 -15.90 11.05
C THR A 27 -24.54 -16.48 12.47
N THR A 28 -24.33 -15.65 13.50
CA THR A 28 -25.01 -15.84 14.80
C THR A 28 -25.35 -14.48 15.41
N ASP A 29 -26.63 -14.14 15.35
CA ASP A 29 -27.43 -13.35 16.29
C ASP A 29 -26.71 -12.24 17.09
N GLY A 30 -26.84 -11.01 16.59
CA GLY A 30 -26.48 -9.82 17.36
C GLY A 30 -26.24 -8.63 16.45
N PHE A 31 -27.28 -7.84 16.25
CA PHE A 31 -27.30 -6.53 15.58
C PHE A 31 -25.96 -5.78 15.63
N SER A 32 -25.20 -5.82 14.54
CA SER A 32 -24.14 -4.87 14.20
C SER A 32 -24.10 -4.77 12.67
N SER A 33 -25.04 -4.00 12.14
CA SER A 33 -25.01 -3.56 10.74
C SER A 33 -23.80 -2.67 10.49
N THR A 34 -22.67 -3.28 10.18
CA THR A 34 -21.69 -2.66 9.30
C THR A 34 -21.59 -3.58 8.10
N GLY A 35 -22.21 -3.18 6.98
CA GLY A 35 -22.17 -3.93 5.72
C GLY A 35 -20.75 -4.20 5.26
N PRO A 36 -20.54 -4.90 4.13
CA PRO A 36 -19.20 -5.19 3.63
C PRO A 36 -18.53 -3.85 3.36
N SER A 37 -17.69 -3.38 4.29
CA SER A 37 -16.79 -2.29 4.01
C SER A 37 -15.87 -2.89 2.95
N HIS A 38 -16.15 -2.62 1.68
CA HIS A 38 -15.20 -2.77 0.60
C HIS A 38 -14.02 -1.88 1.01
N ARG A 39 -13.07 -2.46 1.73
CA ARG A 39 -11.80 -1.83 2.11
C ARG A 39 -10.92 -1.94 0.90
N GLU A 40 -11.37 -1.28 -0.15
CA GLU A 40 -10.53 -1.03 -1.30
C GLU A 40 -9.33 -0.25 -0.77
N ASN A 41 -8.13 -0.60 -1.25
CA ASN A 41 -6.88 0.09 -0.94
C ASN A 41 -6.88 1.57 -1.42
N THR A 42 -8.04 2.12 -1.79
CA THR A 42 -8.32 3.48 -2.26
C THR A 42 -7.81 4.57 -1.32
N ARG A 43 -7.56 4.24 -0.06
CA ARG A 43 -7.08 5.20 0.95
C ARG A 43 -5.60 5.12 1.23
N LEU A 44 -4.85 4.16 0.67
CA LEU A 44 -3.42 4.07 0.95
C LEU A 44 -2.67 5.26 0.36
N ARG A 45 -1.85 5.89 1.19
CA ARG A 45 -1.05 7.05 0.82
C ARG A 45 0.40 6.79 1.15
N PHE A 46 1.28 6.93 0.17
CA PHE A 46 2.72 6.71 0.33
C PHE A 46 3.44 8.06 0.24
N ARG A 47 4.13 8.47 1.31
CA ARG A 47 4.87 9.73 1.30
C ARG A 47 6.28 9.50 0.80
N GLY A 48 6.64 10.21 -0.26
CA GLY A 48 7.98 10.24 -0.83
C GLY A 48 8.96 11.11 -0.04
N TRP A 49 10.24 11.01 -0.37
CA TRP A 49 11.34 11.76 0.27
C TRP A 49 11.17 13.30 0.18
N ASN A 50 10.60 13.79 -0.92
CA ASN A 50 10.30 15.22 -1.12
C ASN A 50 8.94 15.65 -0.53
N LYS A 51 8.31 14.82 0.31
CA LYS A 51 6.99 15.04 0.94
C LYS A 51 5.78 14.98 -0.01
N GLN A 52 5.98 14.70 -1.30
CA GLN A 52 4.86 14.39 -2.18
C GLN A 52 4.20 13.07 -1.77
N ILE A 53 2.93 12.94 -2.10
CA ILE A 53 2.12 11.77 -1.72
C ILE A 53 1.72 11.05 -3.00
N PHE A 54 1.96 9.75 -3.01
CA PHE A 54 1.46 8.83 -4.02
C PHE A 54 0.15 8.22 -3.52
N GLU A 55 -0.93 8.42 -4.27
CA GLU A 55 -2.27 7.94 -3.92
C GLU A 55 -3.11 7.73 -5.18
N LYS A 56 -4.11 6.85 -5.10
CA LYS A 56 -5.00 6.50 -6.21
C LYS A 56 -5.75 7.73 -6.75
N ASP A 57 -6.03 7.75 -8.05
CA ASP A 57 -6.80 8.82 -8.72
C ASP A 57 -6.10 10.20 -8.68
N THR A 58 -4.76 10.21 -8.59
CA THR A 58 -3.94 11.42 -8.66
C THR A 58 -2.85 11.33 -9.72
N LEU A 59 -2.20 12.45 -10.00
CA LEU A 59 -1.03 12.52 -10.89
C LEU A 59 0.14 11.64 -10.41
N LEU A 60 0.21 11.31 -9.11
CA LEU A 60 1.23 10.45 -8.52
C LEU A 60 0.62 9.12 -8.08
N GLU A 61 -0.27 8.55 -8.90
CA GLU A 61 -0.79 7.23 -8.62
C GLU A 61 0.31 6.16 -8.77
N PRO A 62 0.53 5.30 -7.75
CA PRO A 62 1.48 4.21 -7.86
C PRO A 62 0.95 3.13 -8.80
N HIS A 63 1.84 2.47 -9.53
CA HIS A 63 1.44 1.36 -10.38
C HIS A 63 1.14 0.11 -9.55
N VAL A 64 -0.11 -0.35 -9.58
CA VAL A 64 -0.54 -1.54 -8.83
C VAL A 64 -0.23 -2.80 -9.64
N LEU A 65 0.75 -3.58 -9.20
CA LEU A 65 1.15 -4.84 -9.86
C LEU A 65 0.24 -6.01 -9.48
N GLN A 66 -0.33 -5.98 -8.27
CA GLN A 66 -1.23 -7.01 -7.73
C GLN A 66 -2.07 -6.36 -6.63
N ASP A 67 -3.37 -6.69 -6.56
CA ASP A 67 -4.27 -6.19 -5.50
C ASP A 67 -5.24 -7.27 -5.02
N GLU A 68 -4.79 -8.06 -4.04
CA GLU A 68 -5.52 -9.20 -3.50
C GLU A 68 -5.93 -9.03 -2.03
N CYS A 69 -5.50 -7.97 -1.34
CA CYS A 69 -5.92 -7.67 0.04
C CYS A 69 -7.44 -7.44 0.20
N LYS A 70 -8.20 -7.37 -0.89
CA LYS A 70 -9.67 -7.35 -0.90
C LYS A 70 -10.32 -8.72 -0.69
N ILE A 71 -9.56 -9.81 -0.84
CA ILE A 71 -10.04 -11.19 -0.73
C ILE A 71 -10.17 -11.53 0.77
N GLN A 72 -11.35 -11.98 1.18
CA GLN A 72 -11.68 -12.31 2.57
C GLN A 72 -11.97 -13.80 2.75
N ASP A 73 -10.95 -14.64 2.61
CA ASP A 73 -11.07 -16.11 2.64
C ASP A 73 -10.32 -16.77 3.81
N GLY A 74 -9.76 -15.98 4.74
CA GLY A 74 -8.95 -16.51 5.84
C GLY A 74 -7.51 -16.87 5.46
N SER A 75 -7.08 -16.59 4.23
CA SER A 75 -5.71 -16.84 3.76
C SER A 75 -4.90 -15.55 3.64
N TRP A 76 -3.58 -15.70 3.56
CA TRP A 76 -2.67 -14.58 3.28
C TRP A 76 -2.78 -14.17 1.81
N HIS A 77 -2.96 -12.88 1.59
CA HIS A 77 -2.97 -12.24 0.28
C HIS A 77 -1.98 -11.08 0.25
N GLN A 78 -1.63 -10.61 -0.94
CA GLN A 78 -0.73 -9.47 -1.08
C GLN A 78 -1.22 -8.44 -2.10
N SER A 79 -0.95 -7.17 -1.80
CA SER A 79 -1.07 -6.06 -2.75
C SER A 79 0.31 -5.46 -2.96
N ARG A 80 0.75 -5.34 -4.22
CA ARG A 80 2.10 -4.89 -4.59
C ARG A 80 2.04 -3.60 -5.38
N PHE A 81 2.72 -2.59 -4.88
CA PHE A 81 2.78 -1.24 -5.44
C PHE A 81 4.18 -0.99 -6.01
N LEU A 82 4.25 -0.49 -7.23
CA LEU A 82 5.47 -0.06 -7.89
C LEU A 82 5.46 1.46 -8.06
N PHE A 83 6.49 2.09 -7.54
CA PHE A 83 6.77 3.51 -7.71
C PHE A 83 7.92 3.62 -8.69
N HIS A 84 7.71 4.33 -9.78
CA HIS A 84 8.73 4.63 -10.79
C HIS A 84 8.54 6.07 -11.24
N THR A 85 9.64 6.82 -11.29
CA THR A 85 9.58 8.26 -11.52
C THR A 85 10.88 8.80 -12.13
N GLN A 86 10.74 9.84 -12.96
CA GLN A 86 11.85 10.63 -13.50
C GLN A 86 12.28 11.79 -12.57
N ASP A 87 11.58 12.02 -11.45
CA ASP A 87 12.08 12.89 -10.38
C ASP A 87 12.59 12.02 -9.22
N SER A 88 13.89 11.71 -9.24
CA SER A 88 14.54 10.85 -8.25
C SER A 88 14.38 11.33 -6.81
N ARG A 89 14.00 12.59 -6.57
CA ARG A 89 13.74 13.14 -5.22
C ARG A 89 12.39 12.70 -4.63
N GLN A 90 11.51 12.13 -5.43
CA GLN A 90 10.23 11.60 -4.96
C GLN A 90 10.40 10.29 -4.18
N LEU A 91 11.44 9.51 -4.48
CA LEU A 91 11.77 8.28 -3.77
C LEU A 91 12.98 8.49 -2.84
N PRO A 92 13.21 7.61 -1.84
CA PRO A 92 12.36 6.48 -1.44
C PRO A 92 11.05 6.93 -0.79
N ILE A 93 10.11 6.00 -0.68
CA ILE A 93 8.97 6.12 0.22
C ILE A 93 9.48 6.11 1.67
N VAL A 94 9.07 7.10 2.45
CA VAL A 94 9.51 7.32 3.83
C VAL A 94 8.40 7.12 4.86
N ASP A 95 7.15 7.05 4.42
CA ASP A 95 5.99 6.83 5.30
C ASP A 95 4.80 6.27 4.54
N ILE A 96 3.96 5.50 5.23
CA ILE A 96 2.73 4.91 4.71
C ILE A 96 1.61 5.35 5.65
N GLN A 97 0.65 6.07 5.10
CA GLN A 97 -0.49 6.65 5.84
C GLN A 97 -1.78 5.94 5.47
N ASP A 98 -2.78 6.09 6.34
CA ASP A 98 -4.14 5.58 6.14
C ASP A 98 -4.19 4.06 5.85
N LEU A 99 -3.25 3.33 6.45
CA LEU A 99 -3.20 1.87 6.40
C LEU A 99 -4.53 1.32 6.97
N PRO A 100 -5.26 0.48 6.22
CA PRO A 100 -6.59 0.05 6.64
C PRO A 100 -6.49 -0.77 7.93
N THR A 101 -6.92 -0.20 9.06
CA THR A 101 -6.93 -0.92 10.35
C THR A 101 -8.03 -1.98 10.32
N GLY A 102 -7.68 -3.25 10.10
CA GLY A 102 -8.65 -4.34 9.96
C GLY A 102 -9.46 -4.65 11.25
N PRO A 103 -10.40 -5.60 11.19
CA PRO A 103 -11.12 -6.08 12.38
C PRO A 103 -10.14 -6.64 13.44
N LEU A 104 -10.62 -6.90 14.67
CA LEU A 104 -9.78 -7.23 15.84
C LEU A 104 -8.71 -8.30 15.62
N ASN A 105 -8.84 -9.19 14.63
CA ASN A 105 -7.87 -10.26 14.34
C ASN A 105 -7.17 -10.16 12.98
N SER A 106 -7.34 -9.07 12.23
CA SER A 106 -6.59 -8.92 10.96
C SER A 106 -5.10 -8.73 11.24
N GLN A 107 -4.26 -9.41 10.48
CA GLN A 107 -2.80 -9.22 10.54
C GLN A 107 -2.33 -8.56 9.25
N GLN A 108 -1.35 -7.67 9.40
CA GLN A 108 -0.72 -6.97 8.30
C GLN A 108 0.78 -7.04 8.45
N HIS A 109 1.46 -7.30 7.35
CA HIS A 109 2.90 -7.26 7.27
C HIS A 109 3.29 -6.41 6.06
N ILE A 110 4.26 -5.53 6.24
CA ILE A 110 4.73 -4.63 5.18
C ILE A 110 6.15 -5.01 4.83
N GLU A 111 6.36 -5.24 3.55
CA GLU A 111 7.66 -5.49 2.96
C GLU A 111 8.06 -4.30 2.09
N ILE A 112 9.19 -3.67 2.43
CA ILE A 112 9.71 -2.50 1.73
C ILE A 112 10.94 -2.95 0.93
N SER A 113 10.83 -2.95 -0.40
CA SER A 113 11.98 -3.28 -1.24
C SER A 113 13.01 -2.13 -1.27
N PRO A 114 14.28 -2.42 -1.58
CA PRO A 114 15.29 -1.39 -1.82
C PRO A 114 14.85 -0.39 -2.88
N VAL A 115 15.24 0.87 -2.70
CA VAL A 115 15.11 1.88 -3.76
C VAL A 115 16.28 1.75 -4.73
N CYS A 116 15.96 1.73 -6.02
CA CYS A 116 16.91 1.70 -7.12
C CYS A 116 16.99 3.08 -7.77
N PHE A 117 18.20 3.51 -8.12
CA PHE A 117 18.46 4.79 -8.80
C PHE A 117 19.21 4.51 -10.10
N LEU A 118 18.82 5.19 -11.18
CA LEU A 118 19.47 5.13 -12.50
C LEU A 118 19.90 6.52 -12.96
#